data_AF-A0A0J8QQI4-F1
#
_entry.id   AF-A0A0J8QQI4-F1
#
_cell.length_a   1.000
_cell.length_b   1.000
_cell.length_c   1.000
_cell.angle_alpha   90.00
_cell.angle_beta   90.00
_cell.angle_gamma   90.00
#
_symmetry.space_group_name_H-M   'P 1'
#
loop_
_entity.id
_entity.type
_entity.pdbx_description
1 polymer ?
#
loop_
_entity_poly.entity_id
_entity_poly.type
_entity_poly.pdbx_seq_one_letter_code
_entity_poly.pdbx_strand_id
1 'polypeptide(L)'
;MPAQLGASSPVFRRVEVWSYFYASCLTRTARTFALGILVALDYKLNFPANPPLASSIAAVHARNAERLSELLRTNGGLYLKIGQAIAMQSAILPPEFQKMFSRMFDDAPQNDWKDVARVIEEDFGKPAEEVFGVSFSGDPSRGVMERTARASASVAQVHWAKLSDGREVAIKIQKKEIATQVKWDLWAFKIITWVYSRVFDIPFYSLVPFVSERLFLETDFENEADNAERMAKLVAAEPRLRNRVYIPKVYRELSSKRVMTAEWIEGVRLWDKDSITRPWRGGWRQGSPGCHGTPLDLPGAKLTPRRPSYSTSTPERLKPGREYWKGRARRGGLGLSLNEVMTTMVDLFSAQMFLWGWLHCDPHPGNWFVRRQPNGKAELVLIDHGLYVHMEPNFRHQYARLWKALLTFDNNSITKIVNDWGVNNADLFASATLLRPYQGGERTTSKALEGLSKKDRAKLQYEMQQAMRKAVREILGDETRWPRELIFISRNMRIVQANNQFLGSPVNRIKITGTWASRALVESADLPLLEKIKNYGRHIVFRFVLLSSDILFYWYRIRQMLGWGGGMEDEIEAQMQHMARDMGVELSQPIFEG
;
A
#
# COMPACT_ATOMS: atom_id res chain seq x y z
N MET A 1 2.02 -66.62 15.43
CA MET A 1 1.08 -65.48 15.56
C MET A 1 0.96 -65.16 17.04
N PRO A 2 1.35 -63.94 17.46
CA PRO A 2 0.30 -62.96 17.76
C PRO A 2 0.65 -61.47 17.50
N ALA A 3 -0.43 -60.70 17.39
CA ALA A 3 -0.66 -59.31 17.78
C ALA A 3 0.14 -58.16 17.14
N GLN A 4 -0.51 -57.54 16.14
CA GLN A 4 -0.33 -56.13 15.79
C GLN A 4 -0.83 -55.22 16.93
N LEU A 5 0.05 -54.37 17.46
CA LEU A 5 -0.31 -53.16 18.22
C LEU A 5 0.48 -52.00 17.61
N GLY A 6 -0.23 -51.13 16.89
CA GLY A 6 0.36 -49.98 16.20
C GLY A 6 -0.65 -48.86 15.98
N ALA A 7 -1.49 -48.57 16.98
CA ALA A 7 -2.25 -47.33 17.02
C ALA A 7 -1.42 -46.29 17.79
N SER A 8 -0.67 -45.46 17.06
CA SER A 8 -0.04 -44.28 17.64
C SER A 8 -1.15 -43.29 18.02
N SER A 9 -1.23 -42.95 19.31
CA SER A 9 -2.29 -42.10 19.85
C SER A 9 -2.16 -40.64 19.34
N PRO A 10 -3.27 -39.89 19.22
CA PRO A 10 -3.25 -38.48 18.77
C PRO A 10 -2.40 -37.55 19.64
N VAL A 11 -2.04 -37.97 20.86
CA VAL A 11 -1.23 -37.22 21.81
C VAL A 11 0.24 -37.18 21.39
N PHE A 12 0.80 -38.28 20.89
CA PHE A 12 2.20 -38.33 20.47
C PHE A 12 2.47 -37.48 19.22
N ARG A 13 1.55 -37.47 18.24
CA ARG A 13 1.64 -36.56 17.08
C ARG A 13 1.52 -35.09 17.47
N ARG A 14 0.75 -34.75 18.51
CA ARG A 14 0.73 -33.37 19.02
C ARG A 14 2.11 -33.00 19.55
N VAL A 15 2.69 -33.81 20.44
CA VAL A 15 3.97 -33.51 21.12
C VAL A 15 5.11 -33.28 20.12
N GLU A 16 5.28 -34.12 19.10
CA GLU A 16 6.34 -33.92 18.09
C GLU A 16 6.18 -32.63 17.29
N VAL A 17 4.96 -32.28 16.90
CA VAL A 17 4.67 -31.02 16.19
C VAL A 17 4.98 -29.81 17.08
N TRP A 18 4.67 -29.89 18.39
CA TRP A 18 5.04 -28.84 19.35
C TRP A 18 6.56 -28.70 19.52
N SER A 19 7.31 -29.81 19.57
CA SER A 19 8.79 -29.80 19.74
C SER A 19 9.53 -29.15 18.56
N TYR A 20 9.19 -29.52 17.32
CA TYR A 20 9.75 -28.90 16.13
C TYR A 20 9.31 -27.43 15.99
N PHE A 21 8.11 -27.10 16.44
CA PHE A 21 7.55 -25.74 16.42
C PHE A 21 8.25 -24.79 17.40
N TYR A 22 8.46 -25.19 18.66
CA TYR A 22 9.21 -24.40 19.64
C TYR A 22 10.68 -24.23 19.22
N ALA A 23 11.29 -25.27 18.65
CA ALA A 23 12.63 -25.18 18.09
C ALA A 23 12.72 -24.14 16.95
N SER A 24 11.71 -24.08 16.07
CA SER A 24 11.63 -23.08 14.99
C SER A 24 11.50 -21.64 15.54
N CYS A 25 10.59 -21.40 16.49
CA CYS A 25 10.41 -20.09 17.13
C CYS A 25 11.67 -19.64 17.89
N LEU A 26 12.33 -20.55 18.62
CA LEU A 26 13.56 -20.26 19.36
C LEU A 26 14.71 -19.93 18.40
N THR A 27 14.84 -20.68 17.30
CA THR A 27 15.88 -20.44 16.30
C THR A 27 15.72 -19.06 15.64
N ARG A 28 14.50 -18.69 15.26
CA ARG A 28 14.19 -17.35 14.70
C ARG A 28 14.51 -16.23 15.68
N THR A 29 14.11 -16.41 16.93
CA THR A 29 14.36 -15.45 18.01
C THR A 29 15.87 -15.28 18.22
N ALA A 30 16.63 -16.38 18.32
CA ALA A 30 18.08 -16.36 18.48
C ALA A 30 18.80 -15.66 17.31
N ARG A 31 18.43 -15.95 16.05
CA ARG A 31 18.97 -15.23 14.88
C ARG A 31 18.72 -13.74 14.95
N THR A 32 17.52 -13.34 15.38
CA THR A 32 17.13 -11.94 15.47
C THR A 32 17.95 -11.19 16.51
N PHE A 33 18.16 -11.78 17.70
CA PHE A 33 19.03 -11.20 18.72
C PHE A 33 20.51 -11.18 18.31
N ALA A 34 21.02 -12.28 17.74
CA ALA A 34 22.41 -12.35 17.29
C ALA A 34 22.72 -11.28 16.23
N LEU A 35 21.85 -11.13 15.23
CA LEU A 35 22.01 -10.07 14.25
C LEU A 35 21.81 -8.68 14.86
N GLY A 36 20.83 -8.53 15.77
CA GLY A 36 20.61 -7.27 16.49
C GLY A 36 21.86 -6.78 17.23
N ILE A 37 22.60 -7.68 17.87
CA ILE A 37 23.87 -7.35 18.53
C ILE A 37 24.95 -6.98 17.49
N LEU A 38 25.09 -7.78 16.44
CA LEU A 38 26.07 -7.55 15.37
C LEU A 38 25.89 -6.17 14.73
N VAL A 39 24.67 -5.82 14.33
CA VAL A 39 24.33 -4.52 13.72
C VAL A 39 24.58 -3.38 14.72
N ALA A 40 24.23 -3.56 15.99
CA ALA A 40 24.44 -2.54 17.01
C ALA A 40 25.93 -2.23 17.23
N LEU A 41 26.76 -3.27 17.33
CA LEU A 41 28.22 -3.14 17.42
C LEU A 41 28.80 -2.48 16.17
N ASP A 42 28.31 -2.89 14.99
CA ASP A 42 28.81 -2.39 13.71
C ASP A 42 28.57 -0.88 13.54
N TYR A 43 27.39 -0.40 13.91
CA TYR A 43 27.12 1.04 13.96
C TYR A 43 27.93 1.75 15.05
N LYS A 44 28.03 1.21 16.27
CA LYS A 44 28.82 1.86 17.33
C LYS A 44 30.29 2.05 16.95
N LEU A 45 30.87 1.09 16.23
CA LEU A 45 32.28 1.12 15.83
C LEU A 45 32.54 2.02 14.59
N ASN A 46 31.58 2.11 13.66
CA ASN A 46 31.81 2.72 12.34
C ASN A 46 30.99 3.99 12.04
N PHE A 47 30.26 4.54 13.01
CA PHE A 47 29.56 5.82 12.92
C PHE A 47 30.33 7.08 13.40
N PRO A 48 31.52 7.02 14.05
CA PRO A 48 32.31 8.22 14.34
C PRO A 48 32.84 8.93 13.07
N ALA A 49 33.24 10.21 13.20
CA ALA A 49 33.73 11.05 12.10
C ALA A 49 34.96 10.47 11.34
N ASN A 50 35.71 9.56 11.96
CA ASN A 50 36.77 8.77 11.33
C ASN A 50 36.53 7.28 11.65
N PRO A 51 35.78 6.54 10.82
CA PRO A 51 35.53 5.12 11.05
C PRO A 51 36.80 4.29 10.78
N PRO A 52 37.18 3.36 11.68
CA PRO A 52 38.39 2.56 11.52
C PRO A 52 38.27 1.45 10.46
N LEU A 53 37.04 1.03 10.12
CA LEU A 53 36.76 -0.16 9.28
C LEU A 53 35.75 0.10 8.16
N ALA A 54 35.36 1.35 7.90
CA ALA A 54 34.40 1.69 6.84
C ALA A 54 34.91 2.84 5.97
N SER A 55 34.71 2.72 4.65
CA SER A 55 35.08 3.77 3.68
C SER A 55 34.10 4.96 3.70
N SER A 56 32.86 4.74 4.15
CA SER A 56 31.81 5.75 4.30
C SER A 56 30.68 5.25 5.21
N ILE A 57 29.86 6.16 5.74
CA ILE A 57 28.65 5.84 6.50
C ILE A 57 27.62 5.09 5.63
N ALA A 58 27.52 5.44 4.34
CA ALA A 58 26.69 4.75 3.35
C ALA A 58 27.05 3.26 3.24
N ALA A 59 28.34 2.91 3.28
CA ALA A 59 28.77 1.50 3.28
C ALA A 59 28.33 0.74 4.54
N VAL A 60 28.27 1.40 5.70
CA VAL A 60 27.73 0.83 6.94
C VAL A 60 26.23 0.61 6.84
N HIS A 61 25.48 1.57 6.27
CA HIS A 61 24.06 1.42 6.00
C HIS A 61 23.77 0.27 5.01
N ALA A 62 24.52 0.20 3.91
CA ALA A 62 24.35 -0.84 2.88
C ALA A 62 24.53 -2.27 3.43
N ARG A 63 25.63 -2.55 4.14
CA ARG A 63 25.87 -3.91 4.67
C ARG A 63 24.87 -4.31 5.75
N ASN A 64 24.41 -3.36 6.58
CA ASN A 64 23.43 -3.65 7.62
C ASN A 64 22.01 -3.76 7.06
N ALA A 65 21.69 -3.02 6.00
CA ALA A 65 20.45 -3.20 5.24
C ALA A 65 20.38 -4.60 4.62
N GLU A 66 21.47 -5.07 4.02
CA GLU A 66 21.55 -6.43 3.45
C GLU A 66 21.37 -7.51 4.53
N ARG A 67 22.11 -7.42 5.64
CA ARG A 67 22.00 -8.37 6.75
C ARG A 67 20.58 -8.42 7.32
N LEU A 68 19.98 -7.25 7.57
CA LEU A 68 18.63 -7.16 8.10
C LEU A 68 17.61 -7.73 7.11
N SER A 69 17.78 -7.46 5.82
CA SER A 69 16.93 -8.02 4.78
C SER A 69 16.98 -9.55 4.72
N GLU A 70 18.18 -10.12 4.79
CA GLU A 70 18.33 -11.56 4.79
C GLU A 70 17.71 -12.21 6.02
N LEU A 71 17.80 -11.56 7.20
CA LEU A 71 17.09 -12.02 8.40
C LEU A 71 15.58 -12.01 8.19
N LEU A 72 15.04 -10.91 7.66
CA LEU A 72 13.59 -10.76 7.45
C LEU A 72 13.06 -11.82 6.48
N ARG A 73 13.80 -12.10 5.40
CA ARG A 73 13.49 -13.14 4.41
C ARG A 73 13.62 -14.55 4.98
N THR A 74 14.71 -14.83 5.71
CA THR A 74 14.99 -16.15 6.29
C THR A 74 14.00 -16.53 7.39
N ASN A 75 13.60 -15.56 8.23
CA ASN A 75 12.61 -15.81 9.27
C ASN A 75 11.19 -15.89 8.70
N GLY A 76 10.91 -15.20 7.59
CA GLY A 76 9.63 -15.26 6.90
C GLY A 76 8.45 -14.78 7.74
N GLY A 77 7.23 -15.02 7.25
CA GLY A 77 5.98 -14.74 7.99
C GLY A 77 5.91 -13.31 8.53
N LEU A 78 5.81 -13.16 9.86
CA LEU A 78 5.70 -11.86 10.49
C LEU A 78 6.92 -10.95 10.27
N TYR A 79 8.13 -11.51 10.17
CA TYR A 79 9.33 -10.69 9.95
C TYR A 79 9.31 -10.04 8.58
N LEU A 80 8.88 -10.75 7.52
CA LEU A 80 8.65 -10.13 6.21
C LEU A 80 7.61 -9.01 6.32
N LYS A 81 6.55 -9.18 7.11
CA LYS A 81 5.55 -8.15 7.35
C LYS A 81 6.06 -6.96 8.15
N ILE A 82 6.88 -7.16 9.17
CA ILE A 82 7.58 -6.08 9.89
C ILE A 82 8.50 -5.33 8.91
N GLY A 83 9.24 -6.08 8.08
CA GLY A 83 10.07 -5.53 7.01
C GLY A 83 9.27 -4.65 6.06
N GLN A 84 8.17 -5.16 5.53
CA GLN A 84 7.23 -4.42 4.70
C GLN A 84 6.67 -3.19 5.44
N ALA A 85 6.18 -3.33 6.67
CA ALA A 85 5.64 -2.22 7.47
C ALA A 85 6.68 -1.13 7.75
N ILE A 86 7.95 -1.50 7.90
CA ILE A 86 9.07 -0.55 8.02
C ILE A 86 9.41 0.05 6.65
N ALA A 87 9.44 -0.75 5.57
CA ALA A 87 9.65 -0.31 4.18
C ALA A 87 8.60 0.70 3.73
N MET A 88 7.35 0.48 4.15
CA MET A 88 6.22 1.37 3.95
C MET A 88 6.50 2.78 4.51
N GLN A 89 7.38 2.89 5.50
CA GLN A 89 7.80 4.12 6.16
C GLN A 89 9.21 4.58 5.72
N SER A 90 9.60 4.22 4.49
CA SER A 90 10.91 4.47 3.89
C SER A 90 11.44 5.89 4.05
N ALA A 91 10.58 6.91 4.08
CA ALA A 91 10.97 8.32 4.25
C ALA A 91 11.79 8.61 5.52
N ILE A 92 11.71 7.75 6.55
CA ILE A 92 12.46 7.90 7.81
C ILE A 92 13.77 7.09 7.77
N LEU A 93 13.92 6.16 6.81
CA LEU A 93 15.05 5.25 6.73
C LEU A 93 16.18 5.79 5.84
N PRO A 94 17.44 5.41 6.09
CA PRO A 94 18.53 5.68 5.16
C PRO A 94 18.27 5.04 3.78
N PRO A 95 18.72 5.67 2.68
CA PRO A 95 18.45 5.23 1.30
C PRO A 95 18.80 3.76 1.01
N GLU A 96 19.85 3.25 1.65
CA GLU A 96 20.32 1.87 1.48
C GLU A 96 19.33 0.85 2.07
N PHE A 97 18.67 1.19 3.18
CA PHE A 97 17.59 0.37 3.75
C PHE A 97 16.35 0.41 2.87
N GLN A 98 16.00 1.58 2.32
CA GLN A 98 14.86 1.71 1.41
C GLN A 98 15.03 0.79 0.18
N LYS A 99 16.20 0.83 -0.45
CA LYS A 99 16.54 -0.01 -1.62
C LYS A 99 16.47 -1.50 -1.33
N MET A 100 16.88 -1.93 -0.14
CA MET A 100 16.88 -3.34 0.19
C MET A 100 15.47 -3.81 0.58
N PHE A 101 14.72 -2.99 1.31
CA PHE A 101 13.37 -3.34 1.74
C PHE A 101 12.33 -3.27 0.62
N SER A 102 12.56 -2.51 -0.45
CA SER A 102 11.72 -2.54 -1.64
C SER A 102 11.71 -3.89 -2.36
N ARG A 103 12.74 -4.74 -2.14
CA ARG A 103 12.82 -6.10 -2.71
C ARG A 103 12.07 -7.15 -1.89
N MET A 104 11.41 -6.77 -0.80
CA MET A 104 10.67 -7.69 0.08
C MET A 104 9.23 -7.98 -0.37
N PHE A 105 8.82 -7.46 -1.52
CA PHE A 105 7.46 -7.58 -2.04
C PHE A 105 7.26 -8.78 -2.99
N ASP A 106 8.26 -9.66 -3.14
CA ASP A 106 8.22 -10.83 -4.03
C ASP A 106 7.53 -12.07 -3.43
N ASP A 107 6.99 -12.92 -4.33
CA ASP A 107 6.03 -14.02 -4.14
C ASP A 107 6.14 -14.79 -2.80
N ALA A 108 5.06 -14.74 -2.02
CA ALA A 108 4.94 -15.51 -0.79
C ALA A 108 4.54 -16.97 -1.07
N PRO A 109 5.22 -17.98 -0.48
CA PRO A 109 4.89 -19.40 -0.69
C PRO A 109 3.46 -19.71 -0.26
N GLN A 110 2.80 -20.64 -0.96
CA GLN A 110 1.42 -21.07 -0.67
C GLN A 110 1.41 -22.18 0.39
N ASN A 111 0.42 -22.14 1.29
CA ASN A 111 0.17 -23.25 2.20
C ASN A 111 -0.56 -24.38 1.47
N ASP A 112 -0.26 -25.62 1.84
CA ASP A 112 -0.98 -26.79 1.35
C ASP A 112 -2.46 -26.72 1.73
N TRP A 113 -3.30 -27.30 0.87
CA TRP A 113 -4.76 -27.34 1.07
C TRP A 113 -5.17 -27.90 2.44
N LYS A 114 -4.40 -28.84 3.00
CA LYS A 114 -4.67 -29.42 4.33
C LYS A 114 -4.64 -28.38 5.45
N ASP A 115 -3.73 -27.41 5.38
CA ASP A 115 -3.67 -26.35 6.39
C ASP A 115 -4.76 -25.31 6.15
N VAL A 116 -5.10 -25.03 4.89
CA VAL A 116 -6.23 -24.16 4.51
C VAL A 116 -7.55 -24.71 5.04
N ALA A 117 -7.83 -25.99 4.76
CA ALA A 117 -9.04 -26.67 5.20
C ALA A 117 -9.14 -26.66 6.74
N ARG A 118 -8.01 -26.86 7.43
CA ARG A 118 -7.99 -26.79 8.90
C ARG A 118 -8.36 -25.39 9.42
N VAL A 119 -7.85 -24.31 8.82
CA VAL A 119 -8.21 -22.95 9.24
C VAL A 119 -9.71 -22.71 9.09
N ILE A 120 -10.29 -23.17 7.98
CA ILE A 120 -11.74 -23.08 7.74
C ILE A 120 -12.52 -23.90 8.78
N GLU A 121 -12.13 -25.15 9.01
CA GLU A 121 -12.77 -26.02 10.00
C GLU A 121 -12.69 -25.46 11.43
N GLU A 122 -11.56 -24.87 11.82
CA GLU A 122 -11.38 -24.27 13.14
C GLU A 122 -12.26 -23.03 13.35
N ASP A 123 -12.45 -22.19 12.31
CA ASP A 123 -13.25 -20.97 12.41
C ASP A 123 -14.76 -21.22 12.29
N PHE A 124 -15.18 -22.14 11.43
CA PHE A 124 -16.60 -22.40 11.17
C PHE A 124 -17.15 -23.66 11.86
N GLY A 125 -16.29 -24.48 12.46
CA GLY A 125 -16.65 -25.77 13.05
C GLY A 125 -17.08 -26.83 12.04
N LYS A 126 -16.90 -26.57 10.74
CA LYS A 126 -17.43 -27.34 9.61
C LYS A 126 -16.43 -27.40 8.46
N PRO A 127 -16.43 -28.47 7.64
CA PRO A 127 -15.56 -28.56 6.47
C PRO A 127 -15.93 -27.52 5.40
N ALA A 128 -14.96 -27.14 4.57
CA ALA A 128 -15.12 -26.14 3.52
C ALA A 128 -16.29 -26.44 2.57
N GLU A 129 -16.53 -27.71 2.25
CA GLU A 129 -17.64 -28.20 1.44
C GLU A 129 -19.01 -27.80 2.00
N GLU A 130 -19.16 -27.83 3.33
CA GLU A 130 -20.41 -27.45 3.99
C GLU A 130 -20.51 -25.93 4.14
N VAL A 131 -19.42 -25.27 4.54
CA VAL A 131 -19.38 -23.81 4.74
C VAL A 131 -19.74 -23.07 3.45
N PHE A 132 -19.11 -23.43 2.34
CA PHE A 132 -19.30 -22.75 1.05
C PHE A 132 -20.32 -23.44 0.14
N GLY A 133 -20.91 -24.56 0.58
CA GLY A 133 -21.84 -25.35 -0.24
C GLY A 133 -21.20 -25.88 -1.53
N VAL A 134 -19.92 -26.27 -1.48
CA VAL A 134 -19.12 -26.73 -2.63
C VAL A 134 -18.84 -28.23 -2.57
N SER A 135 -18.46 -28.81 -3.70
CA SER A 135 -18.02 -30.20 -3.80
C SER A 135 -16.70 -30.32 -4.57
N PHE A 136 -15.74 -31.04 -3.98
CA PHE A 136 -14.51 -31.43 -4.67
C PHE A 136 -14.64 -32.78 -5.41
N SER A 137 -15.72 -33.53 -5.17
CA SER A 137 -15.98 -34.83 -5.81
C SER A 137 -16.82 -34.71 -7.10
N GLY A 138 -17.26 -33.50 -7.44
CA GLY A 138 -17.98 -33.22 -8.70
C GLY A 138 -19.50 -33.39 -8.63
N ASP A 139 -20.11 -33.22 -7.45
CA ASP A 139 -21.56 -33.19 -7.29
C ASP A 139 -22.18 -32.00 -8.05
N PRO A 140 -23.06 -32.23 -9.05
CA PRO A 140 -23.67 -31.16 -9.83
C PRO A 140 -24.61 -30.24 -9.04
N SER A 141 -25.11 -30.68 -7.88
CA SER A 141 -26.03 -29.90 -7.04
C SER A 141 -25.32 -28.87 -6.14
N ARG A 142 -23.98 -28.94 -6.08
CA ARG A 142 -23.15 -28.07 -5.25
C ARG A 142 -22.26 -27.17 -6.08
N GLY A 143 -21.74 -26.12 -5.44
CA GLY A 143 -20.73 -25.26 -6.03
C GLY A 143 -19.38 -25.97 -6.23
N VAL A 144 -18.41 -25.25 -6.77
CA VAL A 144 -17.02 -25.73 -6.96
C VAL A 144 -16.03 -24.76 -6.35
N MET A 145 -14.92 -25.26 -5.82
CA MET A 145 -13.83 -24.47 -5.26
C MET A 145 -12.49 -25.01 -5.73
N GLU A 146 -11.55 -24.12 -6.04
CA GLU A 146 -10.19 -24.52 -6.37
C GLU A 146 -9.33 -24.69 -5.11
N ARG A 147 -8.69 -25.86 -4.99
CA ARG A 147 -7.73 -26.10 -3.89
C ARG A 147 -6.42 -25.36 -4.09
N THR A 148 -6.06 -25.03 -5.33
CA THR A 148 -4.89 -24.20 -5.64
C THR A 148 -5.26 -22.73 -5.48
N ALA A 149 -4.46 -21.97 -4.72
CA ALA A 149 -4.70 -20.55 -4.56
C ALA A 149 -4.41 -19.79 -5.88
N ARG A 150 -5.27 -18.81 -6.19
CA ARG A 150 -5.13 -17.92 -7.35
C ARG A 150 -4.19 -16.77 -7.10
N ALA A 151 -4.07 -16.37 -5.84
CA ALA A 151 -3.11 -15.38 -5.39
C ALA A 151 -2.62 -15.76 -4.00
N SER A 152 -1.38 -15.43 -3.70
CA SER A 152 -0.76 -15.64 -2.40
C SER A 152 -0.11 -14.33 -1.98
N ALA A 153 -0.46 -13.88 -0.79
CA ALA A 153 0.17 -12.75 -0.15
C ALA A 153 0.90 -13.23 1.11
N SER A 154 1.61 -12.33 1.77
CA SER A 154 2.39 -12.62 2.99
C SER A 154 1.55 -13.16 4.16
N VAL A 155 0.28 -12.75 4.33
CA VAL A 155 -0.58 -13.15 5.48
C VAL A 155 -1.69 -14.10 5.07
N ALA A 156 -2.06 -14.13 3.78
CA ALA A 156 -3.24 -14.81 3.31
C ALA A 156 -3.02 -15.39 1.92
N GLN A 157 -3.87 -16.34 1.54
CA GLN A 157 -3.98 -16.80 0.17
C GLN A 157 -5.44 -16.77 -0.27
N VAL A 158 -5.66 -16.55 -1.55
CA VAL A 158 -6.99 -16.33 -2.13
C VAL A 158 -7.34 -17.49 -3.05
N HIS A 159 -8.44 -18.16 -2.74
CA HIS A 159 -9.02 -19.24 -3.53
C HIS A 159 -10.22 -18.73 -4.31
N TRP A 160 -10.41 -19.25 -5.53
CA TRP A 160 -11.62 -19.00 -6.31
C TRP A 160 -12.64 -20.09 -6.00
N ALA A 161 -13.90 -19.69 -5.86
CA ALA A 161 -15.02 -20.61 -5.79
C ALA A 161 -16.24 -20.06 -6.57
N LYS A 162 -17.09 -20.98 -7.00
CA LYS A 162 -18.44 -20.70 -7.50
C LYS A 162 -19.44 -21.40 -6.59
N LEU A 163 -20.27 -20.63 -5.92
CA LEU A 163 -21.28 -21.12 -4.99
C LEU A 163 -22.43 -21.82 -5.73
N SER A 164 -23.27 -22.56 -5.01
CA SER A 164 -24.42 -23.28 -5.57
C SER A 164 -25.46 -22.38 -6.24
N ASP A 165 -25.59 -21.13 -5.76
CA ASP A 165 -26.45 -20.11 -6.37
C ASP A 165 -25.83 -19.40 -7.59
N GLY A 166 -24.62 -19.81 -7.99
CA GLY A 166 -23.91 -19.31 -9.15
C GLY A 166 -23.03 -18.09 -8.89
N ARG A 167 -23.04 -17.49 -7.69
CA ARG A 167 -22.11 -16.42 -7.33
C ARG A 167 -20.67 -16.91 -7.40
N GLU A 168 -19.79 -16.09 -7.97
CA GLU A 168 -18.34 -16.34 -7.90
C GLU A 168 -17.71 -15.49 -6.81
N VAL A 169 -16.85 -16.13 -6.02
CA VAL A 169 -16.27 -15.55 -4.82
C VAL A 169 -14.76 -15.74 -4.76
N ALA A 170 -14.09 -14.74 -4.19
CA ALA A 170 -12.73 -14.80 -3.72
C ALA A 170 -12.76 -15.13 -2.22
N ILE A 171 -12.18 -16.26 -1.84
CA ILE A 171 -12.09 -16.71 -0.44
C ILE A 171 -10.64 -16.49 0.01
N LYS A 172 -10.42 -15.43 0.78
CA LYS A 172 -9.13 -15.05 1.37
C LYS A 172 -8.99 -15.78 2.71
N ILE A 173 -8.04 -16.69 2.83
CA ILE A 173 -7.79 -17.47 4.04
C ILE A 173 -6.42 -17.10 4.61
N GLN A 174 -6.38 -16.80 5.91
CA GLN A 174 -5.15 -16.49 6.63
C GLN A 174 -4.23 -17.72 6.70
N LYS A 175 -2.93 -17.50 6.50
CA LYS A 175 -1.90 -18.54 6.65
C LYS A 175 -1.77 -18.96 8.11
N LYS A 176 -1.67 -20.26 8.37
CA LYS A 176 -1.64 -20.86 9.71
C LYS A 176 -0.55 -20.27 10.62
N GLU A 177 0.58 -19.92 10.02
CA GLU A 177 1.77 -19.41 10.69
C GLU A 177 1.51 -18.10 11.44
N ILE A 178 0.56 -17.29 10.96
CA ILE A 178 0.31 -15.94 11.47
C ILE A 178 -0.21 -15.96 12.91
N ALA A 179 -1.27 -16.71 13.21
CA ALA A 179 -1.89 -16.68 14.55
C ALA A 179 -0.96 -17.19 15.68
N THR A 180 -0.06 -18.13 15.38
CA THR A 180 0.79 -18.78 16.39
C THR A 180 2.18 -18.15 16.52
N GLN A 181 2.73 -17.57 15.45
CA GLN A 181 4.08 -16.98 15.44
C GLN A 181 4.08 -15.50 15.84
N VAL A 182 2.97 -14.78 15.62
CA VAL A 182 2.87 -13.34 15.87
C VAL A 182 3.29 -12.94 17.28
N LYS A 183 2.94 -13.72 18.30
CA LYS A 183 3.22 -13.36 19.70
C LYS A 183 4.72 -13.33 20.03
N TRP A 184 5.46 -14.37 19.67
CA TRP A 184 6.88 -14.50 19.97
C TRP A 184 7.73 -13.55 19.13
N ASP A 185 7.40 -13.42 17.85
CA ASP A 185 8.10 -12.52 16.92
C ASP A 185 7.87 -11.04 17.29
N LEU A 186 6.63 -10.64 17.64
CA LEU A 186 6.36 -9.29 18.15
C LEU A 186 7.08 -9.03 19.46
N TRP A 187 7.19 -10.03 20.35
CA TRP A 187 7.95 -9.89 21.59
C TRP A 187 9.44 -9.66 21.31
N ALA A 188 10.05 -10.44 20.42
CA ALA A 188 11.44 -10.25 20.03
C ALA A 188 11.67 -8.87 19.38
N PHE A 189 10.77 -8.45 18.49
CA PHE A 189 10.78 -7.12 17.88
C PHE A 189 10.69 -6.00 18.92
N LYS A 190 9.78 -6.11 19.89
CA LYS A 190 9.63 -5.16 21.01
C LYS A 190 10.90 -5.01 21.83
N ILE A 191 11.57 -6.11 22.15
CA ILE A 191 12.82 -6.06 22.92
C ILE A 191 13.94 -5.42 22.11
N ILE A 192 14.13 -5.81 20.86
CA ILE A 192 15.21 -5.29 20.03
C ILE A 192 15.04 -3.79 19.79
N THR A 193 13.84 -3.35 19.44
CA THR A 193 13.55 -1.92 19.26
C THR A 193 13.74 -1.12 20.56
N TRP A 194 13.39 -1.69 21.71
CA TRP A 194 13.65 -1.08 23.01
C TRP A 194 15.15 -0.96 23.31
N VAL A 195 15.94 -2.02 23.08
CA VAL A 195 17.40 -1.99 23.25
C VAL A 195 18.01 -0.93 22.33
N TYR A 196 17.63 -0.94 21.05
CA TYR A 196 18.12 0.03 20.06
C TYR A 196 17.75 1.46 20.44
N SER A 197 16.57 1.67 21.01
CA SER A 197 16.16 3.02 21.43
C SER A 197 17.09 3.60 22.49
N ARG A 198 17.60 2.76 23.40
CA ARG A 198 18.55 3.15 24.44
C ARG A 198 19.99 3.20 23.95
N VAL A 199 20.38 2.30 23.05
CA VAL A 199 21.74 2.22 22.52
C VAL A 199 22.05 3.40 21.59
N PHE A 200 21.05 3.88 20.85
CA PHE A 200 21.19 4.92 19.84
C PHE A 200 20.48 6.23 20.19
N ASP A 201 19.88 6.39 21.37
CA ASP A 201 19.15 7.62 21.78
C ASP A 201 18.14 8.13 20.72
N ILE A 202 17.53 7.21 19.98
CA ILE A 202 16.48 7.48 19.00
C ILE A 202 15.23 6.72 19.48
N PRO A 203 14.04 7.34 19.54
CA PRO A 203 12.85 6.69 20.09
C PRO A 203 12.24 5.64 19.15
N PHE A 204 13.00 4.64 18.68
CA PHE A 204 12.50 3.57 17.79
C PHE A 204 11.32 2.80 18.40
N TYR A 205 11.26 2.70 19.73
CA TYR A 205 10.16 2.06 20.45
C TYR A 205 8.82 2.79 20.25
N SER A 206 8.82 4.09 19.94
CA SER A 206 7.58 4.84 19.60
C SER A 206 6.89 4.29 18.34
N LEU A 207 7.64 3.62 17.45
CA LEU A 207 7.11 2.98 16.24
C LEU A 207 6.49 1.61 16.53
N VAL A 208 6.75 1.00 17.69
CA VAL A 208 6.28 -0.34 18.02
C VAL A 208 4.76 -0.42 18.10
N PRO A 209 4.04 0.48 18.81
CA PRO A 209 2.58 0.48 18.81
C PRO A 209 2.01 0.54 17.39
N PHE A 210 2.59 1.39 16.55
CA PHE A 210 2.18 1.57 15.15
C PHE A 210 2.38 0.31 14.32
N VAL A 211 3.57 -0.30 14.34
CA VAL A 211 3.85 -1.53 13.59
C VAL A 211 2.99 -2.67 14.13
N SER A 212 2.83 -2.78 15.45
CA SER A 212 2.04 -3.85 16.08
C SER A 212 0.56 -3.73 15.72
N GLU A 213 -0.04 -2.54 15.86
CA GLU A 213 -1.45 -2.29 15.53
C GLU A 213 -1.73 -2.63 14.06
N ARG A 214 -0.85 -2.23 13.15
CA ARG A 214 -0.99 -2.49 11.71
C ARG A 214 -0.92 -3.99 11.40
N LEU A 215 -0.01 -4.70 12.04
CA LEU A 215 0.07 -6.16 11.94
C LEU A 215 -1.22 -6.82 12.44
N PHE A 216 -1.78 -6.37 13.57
CA PHE A 216 -3.04 -6.90 14.06
C PHE A 216 -4.21 -6.61 13.11
N LEU A 217 -4.32 -5.39 12.59
CA LEU A 217 -5.38 -5.01 11.64
C LEU A 217 -5.32 -5.81 10.33
N GLU A 218 -4.12 -6.11 9.81
CA GLU A 218 -3.96 -6.96 8.62
C GLU A 218 -4.29 -8.45 8.87
N THR A 219 -4.35 -8.86 10.14
CA THR A 219 -4.72 -10.24 10.53
C THR A 219 -6.18 -10.41 10.91
N ASP A 220 -6.94 -9.32 10.93
CA ASP A 220 -8.35 -9.30 11.30
C ASP A 220 -9.21 -8.99 10.07
N PHE A 221 -9.74 -10.05 9.45
CA PHE A 221 -10.54 -9.91 8.24
C PHE A 221 -11.96 -9.39 8.48
N GLU A 222 -12.45 -9.39 9.72
CA GLU A 222 -13.72 -8.73 10.05
C GLU A 222 -13.56 -7.21 9.94
N ASN A 223 -12.44 -6.68 10.44
CA ASN A 223 -12.10 -5.27 10.25
C ASN A 223 -11.90 -4.91 8.77
N GLU A 224 -11.25 -5.77 7.97
CA GLU A 224 -11.14 -5.56 6.51
C GLU A 224 -12.52 -5.53 5.83
N ALA A 225 -13.43 -6.42 6.23
CA ALA A 225 -14.81 -6.44 5.75
C ALA A 225 -15.59 -5.17 6.13
N ASP A 226 -15.46 -4.70 7.38
CA ASP A 226 -16.06 -3.45 7.86
C ASP A 226 -15.58 -2.25 7.03
N ASN A 227 -14.28 -2.21 6.76
CA ASN A 227 -13.65 -1.16 5.96
C ASN A 227 -14.12 -1.17 4.50
N ALA A 228 -14.28 -2.35 3.91
CA ALA A 228 -14.81 -2.52 2.56
C ALA A 228 -16.25 -2.00 2.46
N GLU A 229 -17.13 -2.44 3.37
CA GLU A 229 -18.53 -2.01 3.39
C GLU A 229 -18.68 -0.51 3.66
N ARG A 230 -17.88 0.05 4.57
CA ARG A 230 -17.86 1.49 4.83
C ARG A 230 -17.43 2.27 3.59
N MET A 231 -16.36 1.84 2.92
CA MET A 231 -15.90 2.49 1.69
C MET A 231 -16.94 2.39 0.57
N ALA A 232 -17.59 1.24 0.42
CA ALA A 232 -18.67 1.05 -0.55
C ALA A 232 -19.81 2.06 -0.34
N LYS A 233 -20.22 2.28 0.91
CA LYS A 233 -21.24 3.29 1.27
C LYS A 233 -20.78 4.72 0.95
N LEU A 234 -19.55 5.07 1.30
CA LEU A 234 -18.98 6.40 1.02
C LEU A 234 -18.92 6.69 -0.49
N VAL A 235 -18.45 5.72 -1.28
CA VAL A 235 -18.37 5.82 -2.74
C VAL A 235 -19.76 5.94 -3.36
N ALA A 236 -20.73 5.14 -2.92
CA ALA A 236 -22.10 5.18 -3.43
C ALA A 236 -22.81 6.52 -3.12
N ALA A 237 -22.50 7.11 -1.96
CA ALA A 237 -23.05 8.39 -1.53
C ALA A 237 -22.45 9.61 -2.26
N GLU A 238 -21.27 9.48 -2.89
CA GLU A 238 -20.61 10.57 -3.60
C GLU A 238 -20.91 10.49 -5.12
N PRO A 239 -21.75 11.40 -5.67
CA PRO A 239 -22.17 11.34 -7.07
C PRO A 239 -21.03 11.39 -8.08
N ARG A 240 -19.90 12.03 -7.72
CA ARG A 240 -18.70 12.14 -8.56
C ARG A 240 -17.91 10.84 -8.66
N LEU A 241 -18.16 9.87 -7.78
CA LEU A 241 -17.42 8.60 -7.66
C LEU A 241 -18.28 7.34 -7.84
N ARG A 242 -19.57 7.37 -7.49
CA ARG A 242 -20.46 6.18 -7.43
C ARG A 242 -20.54 5.30 -8.70
N ASN A 243 -20.23 5.87 -9.86
CA ASN A 243 -20.25 5.17 -11.16
C ASN A 243 -18.84 5.03 -11.78
N ARG A 244 -17.78 5.25 -10.99
CA ARG A 244 -16.38 5.22 -11.44
C ARG A 244 -15.52 4.34 -10.55
N VAL A 245 -15.92 4.16 -9.29
CA VAL A 245 -15.25 3.31 -8.31
C VAL A 245 -16.22 2.24 -7.84
N TYR A 246 -15.73 1.00 -7.75
CA TYR A 246 -16.47 -0.15 -7.26
C TYR A 246 -15.70 -0.81 -6.11
N ILE A 247 -16.43 -1.20 -5.08
CA ILE A 247 -15.89 -1.97 -3.95
C ILE A 247 -16.59 -3.34 -3.98
N PRO A 248 -15.86 -4.46 -4.05
CA PRO A 248 -16.44 -5.79 -4.09
C PRO A 248 -17.37 -6.05 -2.91
N LYS A 249 -18.49 -6.74 -3.15
CA LYS A 249 -19.40 -7.11 -2.08
C LYS A 249 -18.75 -8.15 -1.16
N VAL A 250 -18.83 -7.93 0.15
CA VAL A 250 -18.41 -8.90 1.16
C VAL A 250 -19.60 -9.79 1.53
N TYR A 251 -19.33 -11.09 1.71
CA TYR A 251 -20.31 -12.09 2.14
C TYR A 251 -20.02 -12.45 3.60
N ARG A 252 -20.60 -11.68 4.53
CA ARG A 252 -20.40 -11.82 5.98
C ARG A 252 -20.78 -13.19 6.50
N GLU A 253 -21.81 -13.79 5.91
CA GLU A 253 -22.30 -15.12 6.25
C GLU A 253 -21.28 -16.23 5.94
N LEU A 254 -20.30 -15.95 5.07
CA LEU A 254 -19.20 -16.83 4.70
C LEU A 254 -17.84 -16.27 5.15
N SER A 255 -17.83 -15.38 6.15
CA SER A 255 -16.62 -14.73 6.65
C SER A 255 -16.48 -14.90 8.16
N SER A 256 -15.25 -14.81 8.62
CA SER A 256 -14.80 -14.91 10.00
C SER A 256 -13.54 -14.05 10.18
N LYS A 257 -12.99 -14.03 11.40
CA LYS A 257 -11.73 -13.34 11.68
C LYS A 257 -10.54 -13.77 10.81
N ARG A 258 -10.45 -15.05 10.42
CA ARG A 258 -9.34 -15.60 9.61
C ARG A 258 -9.72 -15.96 8.17
N VAL A 259 -10.98 -15.85 7.79
CA VAL A 259 -11.48 -16.15 6.44
C VAL A 259 -12.39 -15.03 5.95
N MET A 260 -12.06 -14.39 4.83
CA MET A 260 -12.91 -13.38 4.19
C MET A 260 -13.42 -13.88 2.86
N THR A 261 -14.74 -13.86 2.67
CA THR A 261 -15.36 -14.21 1.39
C THR A 261 -15.93 -12.95 0.75
N ALA A 262 -15.44 -12.62 -0.44
CA ALA A 262 -15.88 -11.45 -1.19
C ALA A 262 -16.22 -11.80 -2.65
N GLU A 263 -16.91 -10.91 -3.35
CA GLU A 263 -17.20 -11.03 -4.77
C GLU A 263 -15.90 -11.21 -5.58
N TRP A 264 -15.91 -12.20 -6.47
CA TRP A 264 -14.81 -12.37 -7.42
C TRP A 264 -14.85 -11.28 -8.49
N ILE A 265 -13.72 -10.58 -8.68
CA ILE A 265 -13.58 -9.53 -9.69
C ILE A 265 -12.74 -10.01 -10.86
N GLU A 266 -13.33 -9.96 -12.06
CA GLU A 266 -12.60 -10.01 -13.32
C GLU A 266 -12.14 -8.61 -13.73
N GLY A 267 -10.84 -8.40 -13.86
CA GLY A 267 -10.30 -7.09 -14.25
C GLY A 267 -8.83 -7.15 -14.62
N VAL A 268 -8.34 -6.04 -15.19
CA VAL A 268 -6.93 -5.83 -15.53
C VAL A 268 -6.25 -5.09 -14.38
N ARG A 269 -5.09 -5.55 -13.94
CA ARG A 269 -4.33 -4.89 -12.85
C ARG A 269 -3.86 -3.50 -13.30
N LEU A 270 -3.78 -2.54 -12.37
CA LEU A 270 -3.43 -1.16 -12.71
C LEU A 270 -2.07 -1.01 -13.40
N TRP A 271 -1.10 -1.89 -13.08
CA TRP A 271 0.22 -1.88 -13.71
C TRP A 271 0.24 -2.39 -15.15
N ASP A 272 -0.79 -3.11 -15.62
CA ASP A 272 -0.86 -3.64 -16.98
C ASP A 272 -1.42 -2.59 -17.95
N LYS A 273 -0.58 -1.58 -18.21
CA LYS A 273 -0.86 -0.44 -19.10
C LYS A 273 -1.33 -0.88 -20.48
N ASP A 274 -0.72 -1.94 -21.01
CA ASP A 274 -1.02 -2.47 -22.33
C ASP A 274 -2.43 -3.06 -22.40
N SER A 275 -2.81 -3.90 -21.43
CA SER A 275 -4.15 -4.47 -21.38
C SER A 275 -5.22 -3.41 -21.11
N ILE A 276 -4.90 -2.30 -20.42
CA ILE A 276 -5.84 -1.18 -20.22
C ILE A 276 -6.08 -0.42 -21.53
N THR A 277 -5.02 -0.09 -22.27
CA THR A 277 -5.07 0.86 -23.39
C THR A 277 -5.34 0.22 -24.76
N ARG A 278 -4.95 -1.04 -24.97
CA ARG A 278 -5.13 -1.71 -26.26
C ARG A 278 -6.61 -1.75 -26.67
N PRO A 279 -6.92 -1.75 -27.98
CA PRO A 279 -8.29 -1.63 -28.46
C PRO A 279 -9.22 -2.73 -27.92
N TRP A 280 -10.42 -2.33 -27.52
CA TRP A 280 -11.48 -3.25 -27.09
C TRP A 280 -11.93 -4.16 -28.24
N ARG A 281 -11.96 -5.48 -28.00
CA ARG A 281 -12.43 -6.49 -28.98
C ARG A 281 -13.58 -7.35 -28.44
N GLY A 282 -14.16 -7.00 -27.29
CA GLY A 282 -15.25 -7.73 -26.65
C GLY A 282 -16.67 -7.34 -27.09
N GLY A 283 -16.83 -6.70 -28.27
CA GLY A 283 -18.15 -6.36 -28.82
C GLY A 283 -18.65 -4.96 -28.47
N TRP A 284 -19.63 -4.48 -29.22
CA TRP A 284 -20.18 -3.13 -29.07
C TRP A 284 -21.17 -3.05 -27.90
N ARG A 285 -21.09 -1.97 -27.10
CA ARG A 285 -21.90 -1.73 -25.88
C ARG A 285 -21.87 -2.86 -24.84
N GLN A 286 -20.79 -3.63 -24.82
CA GLN A 286 -20.53 -4.66 -23.82
C GLN A 286 -19.41 -4.20 -22.88
N GLY A 287 -19.57 -4.47 -21.59
CA GLY A 287 -18.54 -4.26 -20.60
C GLY A 287 -17.53 -5.41 -20.59
N SER A 288 -16.51 -5.30 -19.75
CA SER A 288 -15.70 -6.45 -19.34
C SER A 288 -16.55 -7.43 -18.51
N PRO A 289 -16.20 -8.72 -18.49
CA PRO A 289 -16.91 -9.75 -17.71
C PRO A 289 -17.21 -9.28 -16.28
N GLY A 290 -18.45 -9.47 -15.82
CA GLY A 290 -18.89 -9.12 -14.46
C GLY A 290 -19.08 -7.62 -14.18
N CYS A 291 -18.77 -6.72 -15.13
CA CYS A 291 -18.96 -5.28 -14.93
C CYS A 291 -20.40 -4.85 -15.24
N HIS A 292 -21.11 -4.26 -14.27
CA HIS A 292 -22.48 -3.74 -14.36
C HIS A 292 -23.47 -4.65 -15.10
N GLY A 293 -23.60 -5.91 -14.64
CA GLY A 293 -24.56 -6.87 -15.20
C GLY A 293 -24.09 -7.54 -16.49
N THR A 294 -22.88 -7.24 -16.98
CA THR A 294 -22.25 -8.03 -18.05
C THR A 294 -22.01 -9.46 -17.55
N PRO A 295 -22.53 -10.50 -18.22
CA PRO A 295 -22.29 -11.88 -17.83
C PRO A 295 -20.79 -12.19 -17.73
N LEU A 296 -20.41 -12.98 -16.73
CA LEU A 296 -19.03 -13.46 -16.58
C LEU A 296 -18.62 -14.34 -17.77
N ASP A 297 -19.54 -15.20 -18.22
CA ASP A 297 -19.34 -16.13 -19.33
C ASP A 297 -20.31 -15.85 -20.47
N LEU A 298 -19.90 -16.17 -21.70
CA LEU A 298 -20.75 -15.97 -22.89
C LEU A 298 -21.97 -16.90 -22.86
N PRO A 299 -23.15 -16.45 -23.34
CA PRO A 299 -24.32 -17.31 -23.49
C PRO A 299 -23.99 -18.58 -24.30
N GLY A 300 -24.28 -19.75 -23.74
CA GLY A 300 -23.99 -21.03 -24.39
C GLY A 300 -22.53 -21.50 -24.35
N ALA A 301 -21.65 -20.79 -23.64
CA ALA A 301 -20.32 -21.32 -23.33
C ALA A 301 -20.47 -22.62 -22.53
N LYS A 302 -20.16 -23.76 -23.16
CA LYS A 302 -19.98 -25.00 -22.41
C LYS A 302 -18.78 -24.77 -21.50
N LEU A 303 -19.05 -24.54 -20.21
CA LEU A 303 -18.09 -24.75 -19.15
C LEU A 303 -17.71 -26.23 -19.27
N THR A 304 -16.69 -26.54 -20.05
CA THR A 304 -15.93 -27.77 -19.85
C THR A 304 -14.97 -27.43 -18.73
N PRO A 305 -15.30 -27.69 -17.44
CA PRO A 305 -14.23 -27.81 -16.48
C PRO A 305 -13.29 -28.85 -17.09
N ARG A 306 -12.03 -28.45 -17.32
CA ARG A 306 -11.01 -29.43 -17.69
C ARG A 306 -11.11 -30.48 -16.58
N ARG A 307 -11.49 -31.73 -16.94
CA ARG A 307 -11.71 -32.80 -15.96
C ARG A 307 -10.59 -32.73 -14.92
N PRO A 308 -10.89 -32.77 -13.61
CA PRO A 308 -9.84 -32.82 -12.61
C PRO A 308 -8.91 -33.97 -12.97
N SER A 309 -7.63 -33.68 -13.23
CA SER A 309 -6.67 -34.76 -13.26
C SER A 309 -6.56 -35.24 -11.82
N TYR A 310 -6.91 -36.49 -11.55
CA TYR A 310 -6.66 -37.12 -10.25
C TYR A 310 -5.16 -37.27 -9.91
N SER A 311 -4.28 -36.71 -10.75
CA SER A 311 -2.86 -36.53 -10.47
C SER A 311 -2.66 -35.35 -9.51
N THR A 312 -2.10 -35.64 -8.34
CA THR A 312 -1.73 -34.67 -7.30
C THR A 312 -0.71 -33.61 -7.73
N SER A 313 -0.19 -33.68 -8.96
CA SER A 313 0.89 -32.82 -9.47
C SER A 313 0.46 -31.73 -10.45
N THR A 314 -0.81 -31.69 -10.90
CA THR A 314 -1.29 -30.67 -11.86
C THR A 314 -2.25 -29.70 -11.17
N PRO A 315 -2.02 -28.37 -11.21
CA PRO A 315 -2.92 -27.42 -10.56
C PRO A 315 -4.33 -27.53 -11.16
N GLU A 316 -5.32 -27.72 -10.29
CA GLU A 316 -6.74 -27.73 -10.65
C GLU A 316 -7.09 -26.38 -11.31
N ARG A 317 -7.47 -26.40 -12.59
CA ARG A 317 -7.92 -25.21 -13.33
C ARG A 317 -9.42 -25.32 -13.59
N LEU A 318 -10.22 -25.07 -12.55
CA LEU A 318 -11.68 -25.08 -12.59
C LEU A 318 -12.24 -23.72 -13.06
N LYS A 319 -11.59 -22.61 -12.68
CA LYS A 319 -12.00 -21.26 -13.06
C LYS A 319 -11.94 -21.08 -14.59
N PRO A 320 -13.03 -20.59 -15.21
CA PRO A 320 -13.06 -20.30 -16.64
C PRO A 320 -12.05 -19.21 -17.05
N GLY A 321 -11.44 -19.39 -18.22
CA GLY A 321 -10.62 -18.37 -18.86
C GLY A 321 -11.50 -17.33 -19.55
N ARG A 322 -11.48 -16.08 -19.08
CA ARG A 322 -12.36 -14.98 -19.56
C ARG A 322 -11.58 -13.92 -20.32
N GLU A 323 -10.93 -14.36 -21.38
CA GLU A 323 -10.10 -13.50 -22.24
C GLU A 323 -10.71 -13.24 -23.62
N TYR A 324 -11.99 -13.58 -23.82
CA TYR A 324 -12.65 -13.45 -25.14
C TYR A 324 -12.60 -12.02 -25.68
N TRP A 325 -12.63 -11.02 -24.79
CA TRP A 325 -12.56 -9.60 -25.12
C TRP A 325 -11.20 -9.13 -25.63
N LYS A 326 -10.16 -9.96 -25.52
CA LYS A 326 -8.85 -9.75 -26.17
C LYS A 326 -8.86 -10.12 -27.66
N GLY A 327 -9.96 -10.69 -28.17
CA GLY A 327 -10.12 -11.12 -29.56
C GLY A 327 -9.30 -12.37 -29.93
N ARG A 328 -9.44 -12.85 -31.17
CA ARG A 328 -8.80 -14.11 -31.64
C ARG A 328 -7.28 -14.13 -31.47
N ALA A 329 -6.62 -13.00 -31.72
CA ALA A 329 -5.17 -12.88 -31.60
C ALA A 329 -4.67 -12.62 -30.16
N ARG A 330 -5.57 -12.50 -29.17
CA ARG A 330 -5.27 -12.13 -27.77
C ARG A 330 -4.45 -10.83 -27.61
N ARG A 331 -4.63 -9.90 -28.56
CA ARG A 331 -3.96 -8.57 -28.58
C ARG A 331 -4.88 -7.41 -28.22
N GLY A 332 -6.16 -7.67 -27.95
CA GLY A 332 -7.10 -6.65 -27.49
C GLY A 332 -6.86 -6.26 -26.03
N GLY A 333 -7.34 -5.07 -25.68
CA GLY A 333 -7.32 -4.51 -24.32
C GLY A 333 -8.71 -4.02 -23.91
N LEU A 334 -8.79 -3.20 -22.87
CA LEU A 334 -10.02 -2.55 -22.42
C LEU A 334 -10.38 -1.30 -23.25
N GLY A 335 -9.46 -0.79 -24.06
CA GLY A 335 -9.64 0.42 -24.87
C GLY A 335 -9.95 1.65 -24.02
N LEU A 336 -9.35 1.75 -22.83
CA LEU A 336 -9.62 2.79 -21.85
C LEU A 336 -8.49 3.84 -21.81
N SER A 337 -8.86 5.06 -21.43
CA SER A 337 -7.93 6.16 -21.26
C SER A 337 -7.26 6.09 -19.88
N LEU A 338 -5.92 6.11 -19.85
CA LEU A 338 -5.17 6.20 -18.59
C LEU A 338 -5.47 7.50 -17.83
N ASN A 339 -5.84 8.57 -18.55
CA ASN A 339 -6.26 9.83 -17.93
C ASN A 339 -7.56 9.65 -17.13
N GLU A 340 -8.54 8.89 -17.64
CA GLU A 340 -9.79 8.61 -16.93
C GLU A 340 -9.54 7.74 -15.68
N VAL A 341 -8.71 6.70 -15.84
CA VAL A 341 -8.30 5.79 -14.75
C VAL A 341 -7.62 6.59 -13.65
N MET A 342 -6.56 7.34 -13.96
CA MET A 342 -5.82 8.10 -12.95
C MET A 342 -6.60 9.25 -12.35
N THR A 343 -7.46 9.93 -13.13
CA THR A 343 -8.33 10.98 -12.59
C THR A 343 -9.27 10.40 -11.54
N THR A 344 -9.80 9.20 -11.77
CA THR A 344 -10.66 8.49 -10.80
C THR A 344 -9.90 8.11 -9.54
N MET A 345 -8.67 7.62 -9.68
CA MET A 345 -7.83 7.30 -8.53
C MET A 345 -7.55 8.54 -7.67
N VAL A 346 -7.10 9.64 -8.29
CA VAL A 346 -6.78 10.89 -7.57
C VAL A 346 -8.04 11.51 -6.95
N ASP A 347 -9.19 11.47 -7.65
CA ASP A 347 -10.47 11.95 -7.11
C ASP A 347 -10.87 11.17 -5.84
N LEU A 348 -10.78 9.84 -5.89
CA LEU A 348 -11.14 8.98 -4.76
C LEU A 348 -10.27 9.27 -3.53
N PHE A 349 -8.95 9.31 -3.67
CA PHE A 349 -8.06 9.60 -2.54
C PHE A 349 -8.23 11.03 -2.03
N SER A 350 -8.53 11.98 -2.92
CA SER A 350 -8.82 13.35 -2.51
C SER A 350 -10.13 13.44 -1.71
N ALA A 351 -11.17 12.69 -2.09
CA ALA A 351 -12.41 12.60 -1.32
C ALA A 351 -12.18 11.96 0.06
N GLN A 352 -11.38 10.89 0.11
CA GLN A 352 -10.98 10.24 1.36
C GLN A 352 -10.26 11.21 2.31
N MET A 353 -9.27 11.95 1.80
CA MET A 353 -8.48 12.91 2.60
C MET A 353 -9.30 14.11 3.06
N PHE A 354 -10.07 14.73 2.19
CA PHE A 354 -10.66 16.05 2.48
C PHE A 354 -12.15 16.02 2.83
N LEU A 355 -12.93 15.05 2.33
CA LEU A 355 -14.37 14.97 2.59
C LEU A 355 -14.73 13.96 3.67
N TRP A 356 -14.13 12.77 3.66
CA TRP A 356 -14.57 11.68 4.53
C TRP A 356 -13.73 11.55 5.79
N GLY A 357 -12.45 11.95 5.74
CA GLY A 357 -11.51 11.68 6.82
C GLY A 357 -11.31 10.17 7.05
N TRP A 358 -11.47 9.37 6.00
CA TRP A 358 -11.31 7.92 6.05
C TRP A 358 -10.41 7.51 4.90
N LEU A 359 -9.12 7.38 5.19
CA LEU A 359 -8.07 7.27 4.17
C LEU A 359 -7.50 5.86 4.12
N HIS A 360 -7.50 5.28 2.93
CA HIS A 360 -6.82 4.03 2.61
C HIS A 360 -5.31 4.28 2.54
N CYS A 361 -4.55 3.50 3.30
CA CYS A 361 -3.12 3.76 3.53
C CYS A 361 -2.18 3.00 2.59
N ASP A 362 -2.70 2.14 1.71
CA ASP A 362 -1.89 1.29 0.83
C ASP A 362 -2.41 1.24 -0.63
N PRO A 363 -2.31 2.36 -1.37
CA PRO A 363 -2.81 2.45 -2.74
C PRO A 363 -1.93 1.75 -3.78
N HIS A 364 -1.28 0.64 -3.40
CA HIS A 364 -0.42 -0.18 -4.24
C HIS A 364 -1.18 -0.65 -5.49
N PRO A 365 -0.61 -0.60 -6.71
CA PRO A 365 -1.33 -0.93 -7.95
C PRO A 365 -1.89 -2.36 -7.99
N GLY A 366 -1.39 -3.26 -7.14
CA GLY A 366 -1.94 -4.61 -6.94
C GLY A 366 -3.28 -4.68 -6.26
N ASN A 367 -3.66 -3.65 -5.53
CA ASN A 367 -4.96 -3.58 -4.89
C ASN A 367 -6.02 -3.00 -5.83
N TRP A 368 -5.64 -2.68 -7.07
CA TRP A 368 -6.51 -2.05 -8.06
C TRP A 368 -6.70 -2.91 -9.30
N PHE A 369 -7.96 -3.12 -9.65
CA PHE A 369 -8.34 -3.59 -10.97
C PHE A 369 -9.02 -2.46 -11.76
N VAL A 370 -8.90 -2.55 -13.09
CA VAL A 370 -9.58 -1.72 -14.06
C VAL A 370 -10.54 -2.61 -14.83
N ARG A 371 -11.80 -2.17 -14.91
CA ARG A 371 -12.86 -2.78 -15.72
C ARG A 371 -13.36 -1.79 -16.76
N ARG A 372 -13.96 -2.33 -17.82
CA ARG A 372 -14.67 -1.56 -18.85
C ARG A 372 -16.16 -1.65 -18.59
N GLN A 373 -16.82 -0.52 -18.42
CA GLN A 373 -18.27 -0.46 -18.34
C GLN A 373 -18.92 -0.65 -19.72
N PRO A 374 -20.18 -1.08 -19.81
CA PRO A 374 -20.91 -1.19 -21.09
C PRO A 374 -21.01 0.12 -21.89
N ASN A 375 -21.03 1.27 -21.19
CA ASN A 375 -20.98 2.61 -21.79
C ASN A 375 -19.60 2.99 -22.35
N GLY A 376 -18.59 2.14 -22.14
CA GLY A 376 -17.23 2.29 -22.61
C GLY A 376 -16.28 3.08 -21.71
N LYS A 377 -16.74 3.50 -20.53
CA LYS A 377 -15.94 4.19 -19.52
C LYS A 377 -15.17 3.23 -18.62
N ALA A 378 -14.13 3.75 -17.98
CA ALA A 378 -13.37 3.01 -16.99
C ALA A 378 -14.14 2.89 -15.66
N GLU A 379 -13.93 1.77 -14.97
CA GLU A 379 -14.30 1.58 -13.58
C GLU A 379 -13.09 1.06 -12.82
N LEU A 380 -12.74 1.73 -11.73
CA LEU A 380 -11.70 1.30 -10.80
C LEU A 380 -12.30 0.41 -9.72
N VAL A 381 -11.71 -0.75 -9.48
CA VAL A 381 -12.12 -1.66 -8.42
C VAL A 381 -11.01 -1.74 -7.38
N LEU A 382 -11.32 -1.38 -6.13
CA LEU A 382 -10.42 -1.53 -4.99
C LEU A 382 -10.76 -2.81 -4.24
N ILE A 383 -9.80 -3.71 -4.09
CA ILE A 383 -10.04 -5.05 -3.50
C ILE A 383 -9.47 -5.24 -2.10
N ASP A 384 -8.50 -4.41 -1.69
CA ASP A 384 -7.84 -4.52 -0.40
C ASP A 384 -8.35 -3.41 0.52
N HIS A 385 -8.82 -3.81 1.71
CA HIS A 385 -9.35 -2.89 2.72
C HIS A 385 -8.71 -3.08 4.10
N GLY A 386 -7.55 -3.73 4.17
CA GLY A 386 -6.89 -4.06 5.44
C GLY A 386 -6.36 -2.84 6.20
N LEU A 387 -6.08 -1.73 5.49
CA LEU A 387 -5.37 -0.59 6.08
C LEU A 387 -6.07 0.76 5.85
N TYR A 388 -6.69 1.27 6.91
CA TYR A 388 -7.29 2.61 6.94
C TYR A 388 -6.78 3.45 8.12
N VAL A 389 -6.89 4.77 7.98
CA VAL A 389 -6.72 5.73 9.07
C VAL A 389 -7.91 6.70 9.09
N HIS A 390 -8.38 7.01 10.29
CA HIS A 390 -9.35 8.08 10.51
C HIS A 390 -8.63 9.41 10.71
N MET A 391 -9.13 10.46 10.05
CA MET A 391 -8.65 11.83 10.27
C MET A 391 -9.72 12.60 11.01
N GLU A 392 -9.38 13.07 12.21
CA GLU A 392 -10.27 13.93 12.97
C GLU A 392 -10.68 15.17 12.17
N PRO A 393 -11.94 15.63 12.26
CA PRO A 393 -12.45 16.75 11.45
C PRO A 393 -11.57 18.00 11.53
N ASN A 394 -11.08 18.35 12.73
CA ASN A 394 -10.21 19.51 12.92
C ASN A 394 -8.92 19.39 12.10
N PHE A 395 -8.21 18.26 12.23
CA PHE A 395 -6.98 18.01 11.49
C PHE A 395 -7.24 17.98 9.97
N ARG A 396 -8.31 17.31 9.53
CA ARG A 396 -8.74 17.28 8.12
C ARG A 396 -8.95 18.69 7.55
N HIS A 397 -9.61 19.58 8.29
CA HIS A 397 -9.82 20.96 7.86
C HIS A 397 -8.52 21.77 7.84
N GLN A 398 -7.63 21.57 8.81
CA GLN A 398 -6.30 22.20 8.80
C GLN A 398 -5.49 21.74 7.59
N TYR A 399 -5.52 20.44 7.27
CA TYR A 399 -4.84 19.88 6.11
C TYR A 399 -5.41 20.42 4.78
N ALA A 400 -6.73 20.56 4.67
CA ALA A 400 -7.36 21.21 3.51
C ALA A 400 -6.97 22.70 3.37
N ARG A 401 -6.89 23.44 4.49
CA ARG A 401 -6.41 24.83 4.52
C ARG A 401 -4.94 24.93 4.12
N LEU A 402 -4.10 24.00 4.58
CA LEU A 402 -2.69 23.91 4.19
C LEU A 402 -2.56 23.72 2.68
N TRP A 403 -3.28 22.77 2.08
CA TRP A 403 -3.25 22.53 0.62
C TRP A 403 -3.62 23.78 -0.18
N LYS A 404 -4.63 24.52 0.29
CA LYS A 404 -5.03 25.79 -0.30
C LYS A 404 -3.91 26.83 -0.18
N ALA A 405 -3.34 26.99 1.01
CA ALA A 405 -2.28 27.95 1.28
C ALA A 405 -1.01 27.66 0.47
N LEU A 406 -0.62 26.39 0.36
CA LEU A 406 0.53 25.92 -0.44
C LEU A 406 0.40 26.31 -1.92
N LEU A 407 -0.80 26.19 -2.48
CA LEU A 407 -1.04 26.51 -3.88
C LEU A 407 -1.13 28.03 -4.10
N THR A 408 -1.70 28.78 -3.15
CA THR A 408 -1.77 30.25 -3.22
C THR A 408 -0.52 30.96 -2.69
N PHE A 409 0.52 30.22 -2.28
CA PHE A 409 1.73 30.75 -1.65
C PHE A 409 1.47 31.63 -0.42
N ASP A 410 0.46 31.30 0.38
CA ASP A 410 0.14 32.00 1.63
C ASP A 410 1.05 31.50 2.77
N ASN A 411 2.28 32.02 2.79
CA ASN A 411 3.32 31.61 3.76
C ASN A 411 2.91 31.81 5.22
N ASN A 412 2.12 32.85 5.52
CA ASN A 412 1.65 33.10 6.88
C ASN A 412 0.73 31.98 7.37
N SER A 413 -0.21 31.56 6.52
CA SER A 413 -1.09 30.43 6.83
C SER A 413 -0.33 29.11 6.90
N ILE A 414 0.65 28.87 6.02
CA ILE A 414 1.50 27.66 6.05
C ILE A 414 2.27 27.59 7.37
N THR A 415 3.03 28.65 7.70
CA THR A 415 3.83 28.69 8.94
C THR A 415 2.98 28.53 10.17
N LYS A 416 1.79 29.17 10.23
CA LYS A 416 0.88 29.01 11.36
C LYS A 416 0.45 27.55 11.55
N ILE A 417 -0.07 26.91 10.50
CA ILE A 417 -0.58 25.53 10.58
C ILE A 417 0.54 24.55 10.93
N VAL A 418 1.69 24.72 10.30
CA VAL A 418 2.83 23.81 10.47
C VAL A 418 3.46 23.97 11.87
N ASN A 419 3.50 25.18 12.41
CA ASN A 419 3.88 25.42 13.81
C ASN A 419 2.87 24.83 14.81
N ASP A 420 1.57 24.91 14.51
CA ASP A 420 0.53 24.28 15.34
C ASP A 420 0.71 22.74 15.41
N TRP A 421 1.32 22.14 14.39
CA TRP A 421 1.71 20.71 14.35
C TRP A 421 3.10 20.43 14.97
N GLY A 422 3.76 21.43 15.55
CA GLY A 422 5.07 21.29 16.18
C GLY A 422 6.25 21.26 15.20
N VAL A 423 6.08 21.74 13.98
CA VAL A 423 7.13 21.70 12.94
C VAL A 423 7.77 23.07 12.76
N ASN A 424 9.08 23.15 13.02
CA ASN A 424 9.81 24.42 13.04
C ASN A 424 10.23 24.96 11.66
N ASN A 425 10.21 24.13 10.61
CA ASN A 425 10.62 24.54 9.26
C ASN A 425 9.47 24.35 8.26
N ALA A 426 8.72 25.44 8.05
CA ALA A 426 7.54 25.47 7.19
C ALA A 426 7.87 25.25 5.70
N ASP A 427 9.00 25.78 5.20
CA ASP A 427 9.40 25.65 3.79
C ASP A 427 9.79 24.21 3.44
N LEU A 428 10.49 23.52 4.34
CA LEU A 428 10.85 22.11 4.18
C LEU A 428 9.59 21.23 4.21
N PHE A 429 8.68 21.50 5.14
CA PHE A 429 7.41 20.78 5.23
C PHE A 429 6.52 21.01 4.01
N ALA A 430 6.45 22.25 3.51
CA ALA A 430 5.73 22.60 2.29
C ALA A 430 6.30 21.86 1.07
N SER A 431 7.63 21.80 0.96
CA SER A 431 8.32 21.08 -0.12
C SER A 431 8.04 19.58 -0.07
N ALA A 432 8.08 18.99 1.12
CA ALA A 432 7.75 17.58 1.34
C ALA A 432 6.28 17.28 1.03
N THR A 433 5.36 18.16 1.44
CA THR A 433 3.91 17.97 1.22
C THR A 433 3.53 18.04 -0.26
N LEU A 434 4.09 19.01 -0.99
CA LEU A 434 3.84 19.15 -2.43
C LEU A 434 4.64 18.13 -3.26
N LEU A 435 5.61 17.46 -2.64
CA LEU A 435 6.59 16.60 -3.29
C LEU A 435 7.30 17.35 -4.43
N ARG A 436 7.61 18.64 -4.24
CA ARG A 436 8.40 19.50 -5.16
C ARG A 436 9.03 20.63 -4.35
N PRO A 437 10.13 21.25 -4.80
CA PRO A 437 10.70 22.42 -4.11
C PRO A 437 9.65 23.52 -3.96
N TYR A 438 9.36 23.90 -2.72
CA TYR A 438 8.48 25.02 -2.44
C TYR A 438 9.22 26.31 -2.78
N GLN A 439 8.69 27.06 -3.74
CA GLN A 439 9.29 28.31 -4.22
C GLN A 439 8.74 29.56 -3.51
N GLY A 440 7.77 29.39 -2.60
CA GLY A 440 7.33 30.46 -1.72
C GLY A 440 8.26 30.63 -0.51
N GLY A 441 8.24 31.81 0.10
CA GLY A 441 9.01 32.10 1.33
C GLY A 441 10.37 32.75 1.08
N GLU A 442 11.25 32.74 2.08
CA GLU A 442 12.57 33.40 2.06
C GLU A 442 13.65 32.62 1.29
N ARG A 443 13.35 31.38 0.85
CA ARG A 443 14.24 30.49 0.09
C ARG A 443 15.56 30.19 0.81
N THR A 444 15.54 30.15 2.15
CA THR A 444 16.73 30.02 3.01
C THR A 444 17.50 28.71 2.76
N THR A 445 16.81 27.60 2.49
CA THR A 445 17.44 26.29 2.27
C THR A 445 18.21 26.20 0.95
N SER A 446 17.67 26.78 -0.13
CA SER A 446 18.33 26.75 -1.45
C SER A 446 19.57 27.64 -1.49
N LYS A 447 19.55 28.79 -0.78
CA LYS A 447 20.69 29.72 -0.71
C LYS A 447 21.86 29.20 0.13
N ALA A 448 21.59 28.32 1.10
CA ALA A 448 22.62 27.76 1.98
C ALA A 448 23.50 26.70 1.30
N LEU A 449 23.10 26.16 0.15
CA LEU A 449 23.73 25.02 -0.52
C LEU A 449 24.60 25.41 -1.73
N GLU A 450 24.47 26.64 -2.23
CA GLU A 450 25.25 27.14 -3.36
C GLU A 450 26.71 27.46 -2.97
N GLY A 451 27.69 26.85 -3.66
CA GLY A 451 29.11 27.23 -3.58
C GLY A 451 30.03 26.39 -2.67
N LEU A 452 29.57 25.29 -2.06
CA LEU A 452 30.37 24.49 -1.11
C LEU A 452 31.32 23.47 -1.76
N SER A 453 32.55 23.38 -1.23
CA SER A 453 33.60 22.42 -1.62
C SER A 453 33.29 20.97 -1.21
N LYS A 454 33.92 19.95 -1.83
CA LYS A 454 33.69 18.52 -1.54
C LYS A 454 33.95 18.11 -0.07
N LYS A 455 34.95 18.69 0.59
CA LYS A 455 35.22 18.44 2.03
C LYS A 455 34.15 19.08 2.92
N ASP A 456 33.73 20.29 2.57
CA ASP A 456 32.66 21.00 3.29
C ASP A 456 31.32 20.29 3.10
N ARG A 457 31.06 19.69 1.94
CA ARG A 457 29.90 18.83 1.70
C ARG A 457 29.85 17.60 2.61
N ALA A 458 30.96 16.93 2.87
CA ALA A 458 30.99 15.77 3.78
C ALA A 458 30.74 16.17 5.24
N LYS A 459 31.29 17.31 5.67
CA LYS A 459 31.04 17.89 7.00
C LYS A 459 29.58 18.37 7.13
N LEU A 460 29.07 19.06 6.11
CA LEU A 460 27.68 19.50 6.02
C LEU A 460 26.74 18.29 6.03
N GLN A 461 27.05 17.21 5.31
CA GLN A 461 26.26 15.98 5.30
C GLN A 461 26.20 15.34 6.69
N TYR A 462 27.31 15.32 7.43
CA TYR A 462 27.33 14.88 8.82
C TYR A 462 26.50 15.80 9.75
N GLU A 463 26.64 17.12 9.63
CA GLU A 463 25.87 18.11 10.39
C GLU A 463 24.36 18.02 10.07
N MET A 464 24.00 17.82 8.81
CA MET A 464 22.63 17.62 8.35
C MET A 464 22.06 16.28 8.83
N GLN A 465 22.85 15.20 8.85
CA GLN A 465 22.43 13.93 9.43
C GLN A 465 22.22 14.04 10.94
N GLN A 466 23.06 14.79 11.66
CA GLN A 466 22.82 15.09 13.07
C GLN A 466 21.57 15.95 13.27
N ALA A 467 21.35 16.96 12.42
CA ALA A 467 20.16 17.78 12.44
C ALA A 467 18.90 16.97 12.13
N MET A 468 18.97 16.01 11.19
CA MET A 468 17.88 15.11 10.87
C MET A 468 17.61 14.11 12.00
N ARG A 469 18.65 13.60 12.66
CA ARG A 469 18.50 12.78 13.89
C ARG A 469 17.85 13.59 15.01
N LYS A 470 18.23 14.85 15.18
CA LYS A 470 17.61 15.77 16.15
C LYS A 470 16.15 16.06 15.78
N ALA A 471 15.86 16.32 14.51
CA ALA A 471 14.50 16.55 14.02
C ALA A 471 13.61 15.30 14.17
N VAL A 472 14.11 14.11 13.82
CA VAL A 472 13.41 12.84 14.06
C VAL A 472 13.17 12.63 15.56
N ARG A 473 14.14 12.98 16.41
CA ARG A 473 13.98 12.92 17.88
C ARG A 473 12.95 13.92 18.41
N GLU A 474 12.86 15.12 17.85
CA GLU A 474 11.85 16.11 18.22
C GLU A 474 10.46 15.70 17.72
N ILE A 475 10.35 15.26 16.46
CA ILE A 475 9.09 14.79 15.84
C ILE A 475 8.55 13.52 16.51
N LEU A 476 9.41 12.56 16.83
CA LEU A 476 9.01 11.32 17.51
C LEU A 476 8.97 11.47 19.04
N GLY A 477 9.56 12.53 19.61
CA GLY A 477 9.68 12.76 21.05
C GLY A 477 8.57 13.63 21.64
N ASP A 478 8.01 14.58 20.87
CA ASP A 478 6.82 15.34 21.25
C ASP A 478 5.56 14.73 20.62
N GLU A 479 5.16 13.56 21.16
CA GLU A 479 4.00 12.79 20.66
C GLU A 479 2.66 13.55 20.76
N THR A 480 2.60 14.71 21.42
CA THR A 480 1.36 15.44 21.67
C THR A 480 0.99 16.44 20.57
N ARG A 481 1.96 16.92 19.78
CA ARG A 481 1.73 17.97 18.77
C ARG A 481 1.72 17.47 17.34
N TRP A 482 2.48 16.43 17.02
CA TRP A 482 2.59 15.91 15.65
C TRP A 482 1.41 14.99 15.27
N PRO A 483 0.59 15.34 14.26
CA PRO A 483 -0.49 14.47 13.79
C PRO A 483 0.06 13.20 13.15
N ARG A 484 -0.24 12.04 13.75
CA ARG A 484 0.27 10.73 13.29
C ARG A 484 -0.28 10.37 11.90
N GLU A 485 -1.42 10.92 11.53
CA GLU A 485 -2.08 10.74 10.23
C GLU A 485 -1.23 11.26 9.06
N LEU A 486 -0.38 12.27 9.28
CA LEU A 486 0.49 12.84 8.24
C LEU A 486 1.41 11.81 7.61
N ILE A 487 1.85 10.82 8.40
CA ILE A 487 2.66 9.69 7.93
C ILE A 487 1.91 8.93 6.82
N PHE A 488 0.65 8.57 7.08
CA PHE A 488 -0.16 7.80 6.16
C PHE A 488 -0.57 8.61 4.94
N ILE A 489 -0.89 9.90 5.14
CA ILE A 489 -1.22 10.81 4.06
C ILE A 489 -0.03 10.97 3.11
N SER A 490 1.15 11.26 3.65
CA SER A 490 2.37 11.45 2.85
C SER A 490 2.69 10.21 2.02
N ARG A 491 2.54 9.02 2.63
CA ARG A 491 2.73 7.75 1.94
C ARG A 491 1.69 7.52 0.83
N ASN A 492 0.42 7.69 1.15
CA ASN A 492 -0.67 7.55 0.18
C ASN A 492 -0.40 8.44 -1.04
N MET A 493 -0.08 9.71 -0.80
CA MET A 493 0.22 10.68 -1.84
C MET A 493 1.44 10.30 -2.68
N ARG A 494 2.51 9.77 -2.06
CA ARG A 494 3.70 9.31 -2.77
C ARG A 494 3.42 8.12 -3.67
N ILE A 495 2.65 7.14 -3.21
CA ILE A 495 2.30 5.97 -4.03
C ILE A 495 1.33 6.36 -5.16
N VAL A 496 0.36 7.24 -4.89
CA VAL A 496 -0.55 7.77 -5.93
C VAL A 496 0.23 8.58 -6.97
N GLN A 497 1.21 9.40 -6.56
CA GLN A 497 2.12 10.09 -7.46
C GLN A 497 2.86 9.10 -8.36
N ALA A 498 3.43 8.06 -7.77
CA ALA A 498 4.26 7.12 -8.49
C ALA A 498 3.42 6.21 -9.42
N ASN A 499 2.17 5.87 -9.06
CA ASN A 499 1.21 5.26 -10.00
C ASN A 499 0.92 6.19 -11.20
N ASN A 500 0.75 7.50 -10.95
CA ASN A 500 0.56 8.49 -12.02
C ASN A 500 1.77 8.53 -12.95
N GLN A 501 2.97 8.58 -12.39
CA GLN A 501 4.24 8.58 -13.11
C GLN A 501 4.42 7.32 -13.95
N PHE A 502 4.22 6.14 -13.36
CA PHE A 502 4.30 4.84 -14.05
C PHE A 502 3.40 4.78 -15.29
N LEU A 503 2.20 5.37 -15.22
CA LEU A 503 1.27 5.43 -16.34
C LEU A 503 1.58 6.55 -17.36
N GLY A 504 2.68 7.29 -17.18
CA GLY A 504 3.15 8.36 -18.06
C GLY A 504 2.63 9.75 -17.69
N SER A 505 2.34 9.98 -16.40
CA SER A 505 1.78 11.23 -15.86
C SER A 505 0.55 11.75 -16.61
N PRO A 506 -0.48 10.92 -16.86
CA PRO A 506 -1.61 11.33 -17.69
C PRO A 506 -2.48 12.44 -17.07
N VAL A 507 -2.34 12.75 -15.78
CA VAL A 507 -3.15 13.76 -15.07
C VAL A 507 -2.31 14.74 -14.25
N ASN A 508 -2.82 15.97 -14.11
CA ASN A 508 -2.31 16.96 -13.16
C ASN A 508 -2.89 16.69 -11.75
N ARG A 509 -2.23 15.77 -11.03
CA ARG A 509 -2.54 15.39 -9.64
C ARG A 509 -2.75 16.59 -8.73
N ILE A 510 -1.80 17.52 -8.74
CA ILE A 510 -1.74 18.68 -7.83
C ILE A 510 -3.00 19.53 -7.98
N LYS A 511 -3.42 19.78 -9.24
CA LYS A 511 -4.65 20.52 -9.51
C LYS A 511 -5.90 19.80 -9.03
N ILE A 512 -6.01 18.50 -9.28
CA ILE A 512 -7.16 17.70 -8.85
C ILE A 512 -7.25 17.73 -7.32
N THR A 513 -6.19 17.35 -6.62
CA THR A 513 -6.11 17.34 -5.15
C THR A 513 -6.38 18.71 -4.55
N GLY A 514 -5.78 19.78 -5.09
CA GLY A 514 -6.04 21.15 -4.65
C GLY A 514 -7.49 21.59 -4.84
N THR A 515 -8.12 21.18 -5.94
CA THR A 515 -9.54 21.46 -6.21
C THR A 515 -10.43 20.82 -5.15
N TRP A 516 -10.18 19.56 -4.79
CA TRP A 516 -10.89 18.86 -3.72
C TRP A 516 -10.64 19.51 -2.35
N ALA A 517 -9.39 19.84 -2.01
CA ALA A 517 -9.05 20.52 -0.77
C ALA A 517 -9.81 21.85 -0.63
N SER A 518 -9.82 22.67 -1.69
CA SER A 518 -10.54 23.94 -1.66
C SER A 518 -12.06 23.76 -1.62
N ARG A 519 -12.61 22.73 -2.26
CA ARG A 519 -14.05 22.43 -2.20
C ARG A 519 -14.48 21.92 -0.85
N ALA A 520 -13.68 21.07 -0.20
CA ALA A 520 -13.98 20.54 1.11
C ALA A 520 -14.20 21.65 2.15
N LEU A 521 -13.48 22.78 2.05
CA LEU A 521 -13.67 23.96 2.91
C LEU A 521 -14.98 24.73 2.67
N VAL A 522 -15.73 24.37 1.63
CA VAL A 522 -17.04 24.95 1.26
C VAL A 522 -18.16 23.91 1.47
N GLU A 523 -17.90 22.66 1.09
CA GLU A 523 -18.87 21.54 1.06
C GLU A 523 -18.98 20.79 2.40
N SER A 524 -17.99 20.88 3.30
CA SER A 524 -18.00 20.07 4.53
C SER A 524 -19.18 20.42 5.44
N ALA A 525 -19.94 19.41 5.87
CA ALA A 525 -21.07 19.60 6.80
C ALA A 525 -20.64 20.28 8.11
N ASP A 526 -19.45 19.94 8.60
CA ASP A 526 -18.95 20.29 9.93
C ASP A 526 -18.47 21.75 10.08
N LEU A 527 -18.44 22.54 9.00
CA LEU A 527 -18.03 23.95 9.05
C LEU A 527 -19.23 24.92 9.19
N PRO A 528 -19.11 25.98 10.00
CA PRO A 528 -20.10 27.05 10.10
C PRO A 528 -20.36 27.76 8.76
N LEU A 529 -21.60 28.23 8.55
CA LEU A 529 -22.03 28.86 7.29
C LEU A 529 -21.20 30.11 6.91
N LEU A 530 -20.85 30.94 7.90
CA LEU A 530 -20.02 32.13 7.72
C LEU A 530 -18.60 31.78 7.20
N GLU A 531 -18.01 30.69 7.68
CA GLU A 531 -16.72 30.22 7.16
C GLU A 531 -16.84 29.71 5.72
N LYS A 532 -17.93 29.01 5.40
CA LYS A 532 -18.19 28.52 4.03
C LYS A 532 -18.29 29.66 3.01
N ILE A 533 -19.01 30.73 3.35
CA ILE A 533 -19.16 31.91 2.48
C ILE A 533 -17.80 32.59 2.25
N LYS A 534 -17.01 32.80 3.32
CA LYS A 534 -15.66 33.38 3.21
C LYS A 534 -14.72 32.50 2.36
N ASN A 535 -14.85 31.18 2.48
CA ASN A 535 -14.07 30.24 1.68
C ASN A 535 -14.48 30.20 0.21
N TYR A 536 -15.75 30.45 -0.11
CA TYR A 536 -16.25 30.51 -1.48
C TYR A 536 -15.61 31.64 -2.30
N GLY A 537 -15.55 32.87 -1.77
CA GLY A 537 -14.87 33.98 -2.45
C GLY A 537 -13.38 33.68 -2.73
N ARG A 538 -12.70 33.07 -1.75
CA ARG A 538 -11.30 32.61 -1.90
C ARG A 538 -11.15 31.42 -2.86
N HIS A 539 -12.19 30.61 -3.08
CA HIS A 539 -12.19 29.50 -4.05
C HIS A 539 -12.12 30.02 -5.50
N ILE A 540 -12.70 31.19 -5.78
CA ILE A 540 -12.64 31.79 -7.12
C ILE A 540 -11.22 32.23 -7.46
N VAL A 541 -10.55 32.94 -6.55
CA VAL A 541 -9.13 33.34 -6.70
C VAL A 541 -8.22 32.12 -6.85
N PHE A 542 -8.49 31.08 -6.07
CA PHE A 542 -7.77 29.81 -6.16
C PHE A 542 -7.88 29.14 -7.54
N ARG A 543 -9.01 29.27 -8.25
CA ARG A 543 -9.14 28.70 -9.61
C ARG A 543 -8.21 29.39 -10.63
N PHE A 544 -7.94 30.69 -10.49
CA PHE A 544 -6.98 31.38 -11.34
C PHE A 544 -5.55 30.89 -11.11
N VAL A 545 -5.19 30.61 -9.85
CA VAL A 545 -3.89 30.00 -9.51
C VAL A 545 -3.76 28.60 -10.10
N LEU A 546 -4.83 27.81 -10.15
CA LEU A 546 -4.79 26.49 -10.79
C LEU A 546 -4.61 26.55 -12.30
N LEU A 547 -5.01 27.63 -12.97
CA LEU A 547 -4.82 27.82 -14.40
C LEU A 547 -3.34 27.87 -14.78
N SER A 548 -2.48 28.49 -13.96
CA SER A 548 -1.04 28.50 -14.22
C SER A 548 -0.42 27.10 -14.09
N SER A 549 -0.94 26.27 -13.19
CA SER A 549 -0.52 24.88 -13.07
C SER A 549 -0.90 24.05 -14.31
N ASP A 550 -2.05 24.32 -14.94
CA ASP A 550 -2.41 23.66 -16.21
C ASP A 550 -1.43 24.01 -17.33
N ILE A 551 -1.04 25.28 -17.44
CA ILE A 551 -0.08 25.74 -18.46
C ILE A 551 1.23 24.96 -18.33
N LEU A 552 1.76 24.85 -17.11
CA LEU A 552 2.96 24.05 -16.84
C LEU A 552 2.76 22.56 -17.18
N PHE A 553 1.63 21.98 -16.78
CA PHE A 553 1.33 20.57 -17.08
C PHE A 553 1.30 20.29 -18.59
N TYR A 554 0.60 21.12 -19.37
CA TYR A 554 0.54 20.96 -20.82
C TYR A 554 1.88 21.24 -21.50
N TRP A 555 2.68 22.18 -20.99
CA TRP A 555 4.05 22.39 -21.44
C TRP A 555 4.90 21.12 -21.33
N TYR A 556 4.94 20.49 -20.14
CA TYR A 556 5.67 19.23 -19.94
C TYR A 556 5.09 18.09 -20.79
N ARG A 557 3.78 18.04 -20.98
CA ARG A 557 3.14 17.03 -21.84
C ARG A 557 3.53 17.19 -23.30
N ILE A 558 3.59 18.42 -23.83
CA ILE A 558 4.06 18.70 -25.19
C ILE A 558 5.54 18.27 -25.32
N ARG A 559 6.36 18.65 -24.34
CA ARG A 559 7.78 18.27 -24.29
C ARG A 559 7.97 16.75 -24.31
N GLN A 560 7.17 16.01 -23.54
CA GLN A 560 7.15 14.55 -23.52
C GLN A 560 6.71 13.95 -24.86
N MET A 561 5.68 14.52 -25.50
CA MET A 561 5.24 14.10 -26.84
C MET A 561 6.29 14.34 -27.93
N LEU A 562 7.09 15.40 -27.79
CA LEU A 562 8.21 15.71 -28.69
C LEU A 562 9.48 14.90 -28.38
N GLY A 563 9.46 14.05 -27.34
CA GLY A 563 10.61 13.23 -26.92
C GLY A 563 11.69 14.01 -26.15
N TRP A 564 11.41 15.24 -25.72
CA TRP A 564 12.38 16.12 -25.06
C TRP A 564 12.41 15.97 -23.54
N GLY A 565 12.26 14.76 -23.00
CA GLY A 565 12.29 14.47 -21.56
C GLY A 565 11.01 13.82 -21.04
N GLY A 566 10.88 13.77 -19.70
CA GLY A 566 9.74 13.14 -19.02
C GLY A 566 8.51 14.02 -18.88
N GLY A 567 7.48 13.48 -18.23
CA GLY A 567 6.27 14.21 -17.84
C GLY A 567 6.51 15.13 -16.65
N MET A 568 5.46 15.84 -16.23
CA MET A 568 5.54 16.78 -15.09
C MET A 568 5.99 16.10 -13.79
N GLU A 569 5.58 14.85 -13.52
CA GLU A 569 6.00 14.14 -12.30
C GLU A 569 7.47 13.72 -12.37
N ASP A 570 7.97 13.34 -13.55
CA ASP A 570 9.40 13.00 -13.74
C ASP A 570 10.29 14.20 -13.44
N GLU A 571 9.89 15.39 -13.91
CA GLU A 571 10.63 16.63 -13.63
C GLU A 571 10.55 17.02 -12.15
N ILE A 572 9.38 16.87 -11.54
CA ILE A 572 9.20 17.10 -10.10
C ILE A 572 10.12 16.17 -9.28
N GLU A 573 10.18 14.89 -9.64
CA GLU A 573 11.07 13.93 -8.98
C GLU A 573 12.55 14.26 -9.22
N ALA A 574 12.94 14.64 -10.43
CA ALA A 574 14.30 15.07 -10.73
C ALA A 574 14.71 16.29 -9.88
N GLN A 575 13.82 17.27 -9.73
CA GLN A 575 14.05 18.43 -8.86
C GLN A 575 14.16 18.03 -7.38
N MET A 576 13.33 17.11 -6.91
CA MET A 576 13.45 16.58 -5.55
C MET A 576 14.76 15.82 -5.34
N GLN A 577 15.18 14.99 -6.29
CA GLN A 577 16.46 14.28 -6.24
C GLN A 577 17.64 15.25 -6.22
N HIS A 578 17.58 16.33 -7.02
CA HIS A 578 18.60 17.37 -7.00
C HIS A 578 18.68 18.06 -5.63
N MET A 579 17.54 18.50 -5.09
CA MET A 579 17.46 19.12 -3.77
C MET A 579 17.98 18.17 -2.68
N ALA A 580 17.62 16.89 -2.73
CA ALA A 580 18.10 15.90 -1.77
C ALA A 580 19.61 15.68 -1.89
N ARG A 581 20.16 15.59 -3.12
CA ARG A 581 21.61 15.50 -3.35
C ARG A 581 22.35 16.71 -2.81
N ASP A 582 21.81 17.92 -3.02
CA ASP A 582 22.39 19.14 -2.46
C ASP A 582 22.36 19.12 -0.93
N MET A 583 21.32 18.52 -0.34
CA MET A 583 21.18 18.26 1.09
C MET A 583 22.00 17.06 1.60
N GLY A 584 22.84 16.43 0.77
CA GLY A 584 23.65 15.26 1.17
C GLY A 584 22.83 13.97 1.41
N VAL A 585 21.61 13.90 0.89
CA VAL A 585 20.73 12.72 0.92
C VAL A 585 20.59 12.19 -0.50
N GLU A 586 21.19 11.04 -0.80
CA GLU A 586 20.91 10.36 -2.07
C GLU A 586 19.51 9.73 -2.02
N LEU A 587 18.50 10.41 -2.57
CA LEU A 587 17.22 9.74 -2.87
C LEU A 587 17.50 8.71 -3.97
N SER A 588 17.58 7.44 -3.59
CA SER A 588 17.73 6.34 -4.54
C SER A 588 16.39 6.06 -5.22
N GLN A 589 16.40 6.11 -6.56
CA GLN A 589 15.52 5.48 -7.57
C GLN A 589 13.98 5.56 -7.38
N PRO A 590 13.19 5.59 -8.48
CA PRO A 590 11.74 5.57 -8.39
C PRO A 590 11.29 4.35 -7.59
N ILE A 591 10.26 4.52 -6.75
CA ILE A 591 9.70 3.51 -5.83
C ILE A 591 9.19 2.24 -6.56
N PHE A 592 9.31 2.19 -7.88
CA PHE A 592 8.92 1.11 -8.78
C PHE A 592 10.12 0.55 -9.55
N GLU A 593 11.04 -0.09 -8.84
CA GLU A 593 11.73 -1.29 -9.33
C GLU A 593 11.51 -2.38 -8.27
N GLY A 594 10.36 -3.06 -8.40
CA GLY A 594 9.82 -4.08 -7.50
C GLY A 594 8.42 -4.44 -7.93
#